data_AF-A0A511W2W3-F1
#
_entry.id   AF-A0A511W2W3-F1
#
_cell.length_a   1.000
_cell.length_b   1.000
_cell.length_c   1.000
_cell.angle_alpha   90.00
_cell.angle_beta   90.00
_cell.angle_gamma   90.00
#
_symmetry.space_group_name_H-M   'P 1'
#
loop_
_entity.id
_entity.type
_entity.pdbx_description
1 polymer ?
#
loop_
_entity_poly.entity_id
_entity_poly.type
_entity_poly.pdbx_seq_one_letter_code
_entity_poly.pdbx_strand_id
1 'polypeptide(L)'
;MSISKLLYSTGLVSLASLVLYFIFYAHIYTQSELIEAYAFFGAAVAIYFIFVFLYNKGNVGKWLSLAGLVLIAVFAGVLFIQQV
;
A
#
# COMPACT_ATOMS: atom_id res chain seq x y z
N MET A 1 4.38 15.70 16.79
CA MET A 1 3.46 15.13 15.78
C MET A 1 3.04 13.75 16.26
N SER A 2 1.75 13.37 16.23
CA SER A 2 1.32 12.04 16.70
C SER A 2 1.64 10.97 15.65
N ILE A 3 1.88 9.73 16.09
CA ILE A 3 2.12 8.57 15.20
C ILE A 3 0.99 8.41 14.18
N SER A 4 -0.26 8.62 14.60
CA SER A 4 -1.43 8.56 13.72
C SER A 4 -1.31 9.57 12.58
N LYS A 5 -0.99 10.84 12.88
CA LYS A 5 -0.80 11.88 11.87
C LYS A 5 0.34 11.52 10.92
N LEU A 6 1.44 11.01 11.47
CA LEU A 6 2.58 10.58 10.65
C LEU A 6 2.17 9.50 9.64
N LEU A 7 1.50 8.43 10.09
CA LEU A 7 1.05 7.35 9.21
C LEU A 7 0.10 7.86 8.11
N TYR A 8 -0.91 8.66 8.45
CA TYR A 8 -1.79 9.24 7.44
C TYR A 8 -1.04 10.13 6.44
N SER A 9 -0.10 10.96 6.91
CA SER A 9 0.73 11.78 6.04
C SER A 9 1.63 10.94 5.13
N THR A 10 2.22 9.86 5.62
CA THR A 10 3.05 8.97 4.80
C THR A 10 2.23 8.31 3.69
N GLY A 11 1.00 7.87 3.99
CA GLY A 11 0.07 7.35 2.97
C GLY A 11 -0.26 8.38 1.89
N LEU A 12 -0.57 9.61 2.30
CA LEU A 12 -0.86 10.70 1.36
C LEU A 12 0.35 11.07 0.48
N VAL A 13 1.55 11.17 1.05
CA VAL A 13 2.77 11.43 0.29
C VAL A 13 3.04 10.30 -0.69
N SER A 14 2.88 9.04 -0.26
CA SER A 14 3.07 7.87 -1.13
C SER A 14 2.08 7.87 -2.30
N LEU A 15 0.82 8.23 -2.04
CA LEU A 15 -0.20 8.36 -3.09
C LEU A 15 0.14 9.48 -4.07
N ALA A 16 0.57 10.65 -3.57
CA ALA A 16 1.00 11.75 -4.43
C ALA A 16 2.21 11.36 -5.29
N SER A 17 3.20 10.69 -4.71
CA SER A 17 4.36 10.16 -5.44
C SER A 17 3.94 9.16 -6.52
N LEU A 18 2.99 8.29 -6.23
CA LEU A 18 2.46 7.33 -7.21
C LEU A 18 1.76 8.03 -8.37
N VAL A 19 0.91 9.02 -8.08
CA VAL A 19 0.24 9.82 -9.12
C VAL A 19 1.27 10.54 -10.00
N LEU A 20 2.28 11.17 -9.39
CA LEU A 20 3.37 11.81 -10.13
C LEU A 20 4.12 10.82 -11.02
N TYR A 21 4.41 9.62 -10.51
CA TYR A 21 5.06 8.57 -11.29
C TYR A 21 4.26 8.25 -12.56
N PHE A 22 2.96 8.01 -12.45
CA PHE A 22 2.13 7.73 -13.62
C PHE A 22 1.98 8.94 -14.55
N ILE A 23 1.96 10.17 -14.03
CA ILE A 23 1.95 11.37 -14.89
C ILE A 23 3.21 11.42 -15.77
N PHE A 24 4.40 11.19 -15.21
CA PHE A 24 5.65 11.29 -15.97
C PHE A 24 5.92 10.09 -16.86
N TYR A 25 5.48 8.90 -16.46
CA TYR A 25 5.84 7.64 -17.11
C TYR A 25 4.66 6.93 -17.77
N ALA A 26 3.44 7.47 -17.80
CA ALA A 26 2.32 6.79 -18.49
C ALA A 26 2.59 6.47 -19.96
N HIS A 27 3.40 7.29 -20.65
CA HIS A 27 3.72 7.12 -22.06
C HIS A 27 4.56 5.87 -22.38
N ILE A 28 5.25 5.28 -21.38
CA ILE A 28 6.03 4.05 -21.55
C ILE A 28 5.20 2.77 -21.33
N TYR A 29 3.95 2.90 -20.88
CA TYR A 29 3.06 1.77 -20.57
C TYR A 29 1.95 1.64 -21.61
N THR A 30 1.56 0.40 -21.88
CA THR A 30 0.34 0.10 -22.62
C THR A 30 -0.91 0.43 -21.79
N GLN A 31 -2.06 0.59 -22.46
CA GLN A 31 -3.32 0.85 -21.75
C GLN A 31 -3.68 -0.27 -20.76
N SER A 32 -3.42 -1.54 -21.11
CA SER A 32 -3.67 -2.68 -20.23
C SER A 32 -2.81 -2.64 -18.97
N GLU A 33 -1.51 -2.36 -19.12
CA GLU A 33 -0.59 -2.26 -17.97
C GLU A 33 -0.97 -1.11 -17.04
N LEU A 34 -1.43 0.02 -17.59
CA LEU A 34 -1.91 1.14 -16.77
C LEU A 34 -3.17 0.74 -15.97
N ILE A 35 -4.13 0.06 -16.60
CA ILE A 35 -5.36 -0.37 -15.91
C ILE A 35 -5.03 -1.35 -14.77
N GLU A 36 -4.17 -2.33 -15.03
CA GLU A 36 -3.71 -3.29 -14.02
C GLU A 36 -2.97 -2.60 -12.88
N ALA A 37 -2.08 -1.66 -13.21
CA ALA A 37 -1.33 -0.90 -12.22
C ALA A 37 -2.27 -0.04 -11.36
N TYR A 38 -3.22 0.68 -11.95
CA TYR A 38 -4.19 1.47 -11.20
C TYR A 38 -5.05 0.60 -10.27
N ALA A 39 -5.50 -0.57 -10.74
CA ALA A 39 -6.26 -1.51 -9.92
C ALA A 39 -5.41 -2.02 -8.74
N PHE A 40 -4.17 -2.43 -9.00
CA PHE A 40 -3.25 -2.95 -7.98
C PHE A 40 -2.90 -1.88 -6.94
N PHE A 41 -2.44 -0.71 -7.38
CA PHE A 41 -2.05 0.37 -6.48
C PHE A 41 -3.26 0.96 -5.75
N GLY A 42 -4.42 1.05 -6.39
CA GLY A 42 -5.66 1.45 -5.74
C GLY A 42 -6.05 0.52 -4.59
N ALA A 43 -5.98 -0.80 -4.81
CA ALA A 43 -6.21 -1.79 -3.77
C ALA A 43 -5.18 -1.68 -2.63
N ALA A 44 -3.89 -1.53 -2.96
CA ALA A 44 -2.83 -1.38 -1.97
C ALA A 44 -3.02 -0.14 -1.08
N VAL A 45 -3.41 0.99 -1.67
CA VAL A 45 -3.74 2.23 -0.95
C VAL A 45 -4.91 2.01 0.00
N ALA A 46 -5.99 1.37 -0.48
CA ALA A 46 -7.17 1.10 0.35
C ALA A 46 -6.81 0.22 1.56
N ILE A 47 -6.05 -0.86 1.34
CA ILE A 47 -5.57 -1.76 2.39
C ILE A 47 -4.70 -1.00 3.40
N TYR A 48 -3.78 -0.14 2.92
CA TYR A 48 -2.95 0.68 3.78
C TYR A 48 -3.78 1.56 4.72
N PHE A 49 -4.75 2.31 4.19
CA PHE A 49 -5.59 3.18 5.03
C PHE A 49 -6.47 2.39 5.99
N ILE A 50 -6.93 1.19 5.62
CA ILE A 50 -7.61 0.27 6.55
C ILE A 50 -6.68 -0.12 7.70
N PHE A 51 -5.41 -0.44 7.42
CA PHE A 51 -4.44 -0.79 8.45
C PHE A 51 -4.12 0.38 9.36
N VAL A 52 -3.95 1.58 8.82
CA VAL A 52 -3.75 2.80 9.61
C VAL A 52 -4.98 3.08 10.50
N PHE A 53 -6.19 2.93 9.96
CA PHE A 53 -7.42 3.08 10.73
C PHE A 53 -7.50 2.06 11.88
N LEU A 54 -7.25 0.78 11.59
CA LEU A 54 -7.23 -0.28 12.59
C LEU A 54 -6.15 -0.05 13.65
N TYR A 55 -4.94 0.35 13.24
CA TYR A 55 -3.84 0.63 14.16
C TYR A 55 -4.17 1.74 15.18
N ASN A 56 -5.05 2.67 14.83
CA ASN A 56 -5.50 3.72 15.74
C ASN A 56 -6.68 3.28 16.63
N LYS A 57 -7.32 2.13 16.35
CA LYS A 57 -8.51 1.62 17.06
C LYS A 57 -8.15 0.68 18.22
N GLY A 58 -7.25 1.12 19.10
CA GLY A 58 -6.85 0.40 20.31
C GLY A 58 -5.93 -0.82 20.06
N ASN A 59 -5.67 -1.61 21.11
CA ASN A 59 -4.68 -2.69 21.06
C ASN A 59 -5.04 -3.83 20.10
N VAL A 60 -6.31 -4.21 20.01
CA VAL A 60 -6.78 -5.26 19.08
C VAL A 60 -6.55 -4.83 17.64
N GLY A 61 -6.89 -3.57 17.31
CA GLY A 61 -6.69 -3.03 15.96
C GLY A 61 -5.21 -2.90 15.57
N LYS A 62 -4.33 -2.54 16.51
CA LYS A 62 -2.87 -2.59 16.32
C LYS A 62 -2.36 -3.99 16.04
N TRP A 63 -2.82 -4.98 16.81
CA TRP A 63 -2.39 -6.36 16.61
C TRP A 63 -2.85 -6.91 15.26
N LEU A 64 -4.11 -6.63 14.86
CA LEU A 64 -4.65 -7.03 13.56
C LEU A 64 -3.89 -6.39 12.39
N SER A 65 -3.56 -5.10 12.46
CA SER A 65 -2.81 -4.45 11.38
C SER A 65 -1.37 -4.96 11.28
N LEU A 66 -0.70 -5.23 12.40
CA LEU A 66 0.63 -5.83 12.41
C LEU A 66 0.61 -7.27 11.89
N ALA A 67 -0.35 -8.10 12.33
CA ALA A 67 -0.51 -9.47 11.83
C ALA A 67 -0.81 -9.49 10.32
N GLY A 68 -1.66 -8.57 9.85
CA GLY A 68 -1.94 -8.38 8.43
C GLY A 68 -0.68 -8.01 7.62
N LEU A 69 0.15 -7.10 8.13
CA LEU A 69 1.42 -6.74 7.50
C LEU A 69 2.39 -7.93 7.43
N VAL A 70 2.49 -8.71 8.51
CA VAL A 70 3.32 -9.92 8.54
C VAL A 70 2.82 -10.93 7.50
N LEU A 71 1.52 -11.15 7.40
CA LEU A 71 0.94 -12.05 6.40
C LEU A 71 1.25 -11.59 4.97
N ILE A 72 1.10 -10.31 4.67
CA ILE A 72 1.45 -9.75 3.36
C ILE A 72 2.94 -9.94 3.08
N ALA A 73 3.82 -9.68 4.04
CA ALA A 73 5.26 -9.85 3.88
C ALA A 73 5.65 -11.31 3.64
N VAL A 74 5.04 -12.25 4.37
CA VAL A 74 5.25 -13.70 4.16
C VAL A 74 4.77 -14.10 2.77
N PHE A 75 3.56 -13.68 2.36
CA PHE A 75 3.00 -14.03 1.07
C PHE A 75 3.86 -13.46 -0.08
N ALA A 76 4.29 -12.20 0.03
CA ALA A 76 5.19 -11.58 -0.93
C ALA A 76 6.56 -12.29 -0.98
N GLY A 77 7.11 -12.69 0.18
CA GLY A 77 8.36 -13.43 0.25
C GLY A 77 8.27 -14.81 -0.41
N VAL A 78 7.18 -15.54 -0.19
CA VAL A 78 6.94 -16.84 -0.84
C VAL A 78 6.81 -16.68 -2.36
N LEU A 79 6.04 -15.69 -2.82
CA LEU A 79 5.91 -15.40 -4.24
C LEU A 79 7.25 -15.04 -4.87
N PHE A 80 8.07 -14.23 -4.19
CA PHE A 80 9.39 -13.85 -4.68
C PHE A 80 10.33 -15.06 -4.82
N ILE A 81 10.35 -15.96 -3.82
CA ILE A 81 11.16 -17.19 -3.88
C ILE A 81 10.73 -18.10 -5.03
N GLN A 82 9.44 -18.17 -5.36
CA GLN A 82 8.94 -19.00 -6.47
C GLN A 82 9.31 -18.47 -7.86
N GLN A 83 9.70 -17.19 -7.98
CA GLN A 83 10.07 -16.58 -9.25
C GLN A 83 11.59 -16.59 -9.53
N VAL A 84 12.41 -16.98 -8.54
CA VAL A 84 13.87 -17.13 -8.64
C VAL A 84 14.24 -18.59 -8.88
#